data_AF-A0A0F9NYH7-F1
#
_entry.id   AF-A0A0F9NYH7-F1
#
_cell.length_a   1.000
_cell.length_b   1.000
_cell.length_c   1.000
_cell.angle_alpha   90.00
_cell.angle_beta   90.00
_cell.angle_gamma   90.00
#
_symmetry.space_group_name_H-M   'P 1'
#
loop_
_entity.id
_entity.type
_entity.pdbx_description
1 polymer ?
#
loop_
_entity_poly.entity_id
_entity_poly.type
_entity_poly.pdbx_seq_one_letter_code
_entity_poly.pdbx_strand_id
1 'polypeptide(L)'
;MRQVKHTDDRGRIQVVLIPDDAPDSHATLGIPVGPPSLKTLGLPEDIETRLHNQLVARNLLTAADVKARRSDVFGALQKALAVDTDRVVTCYNEGANT
;
A
#
# COMPACT_ATOMS: atom_id res chain seq x y z
N MET A 1 -1.00 -5.64 23.45
CA MET A 1 -1.41 -5.73 22.04
C MET A 1 -0.25 -5.28 21.20
N ARG A 2 0.12 -6.05 20.18
CA ARG A 2 1.23 -5.73 19.27
C ARG A 2 0.79 -5.75 17.81
N GLN A 3 1.45 -4.94 16.99
CA GLN A 3 1.20 -4.88 15.56
C GLN A 3 1.96 -5.98 14.83
N VAL A 4 1.27 -6.66 13.91
CA VAL A 4 1.87 -7.67 13.03
C VAL A 4 1.53 -7.35 11.58
N LYS A 5 2.52 -7.51 10.71
CA LYS A 5 2.37 -7.38 9.26
C LYS A 5 2.28 -8.77 8.64
N HIS A 6 1.31 -8.98 7.78
CA HIS A 6 1.22 -10.20 6.95
C HIS A 6 0.78 -9.83 5.54
N THR A 7 1.13 -10.68 4.57
CA THR A 7 0.72 -10.48 3.17
C THR A 7 -0.48 -11.38 2.88
N ASP A 8 -1.54 -10.82 2.30
CA ASP A 8 -2.72 -11.58 1.86
C ASP A 8 -2.51 -12.27 0.50
N ASP A 9 -3.52 -13.02 0.06
CA ASP A 9 -3.54 -13.74 -1.21
C ASP A 9 -3.44 -12.83 -2.45
N ARG A 10 -3.72 -11.53 -2.28
CA ARG A 10 -3.63 -10.51 -3.32
C ARG A 10 -2.30 -9.76 -3.30
N GLY A 11 -1.38 -10.11 -2.41
CA GLY A 11 -0.09 -9.44 -2.27
C GLY A 11 -0.16 -8.11 -1.53
N ARG A 12 -1.28 -7.80 -0.84
CA ARG A 12 -1.38 -6.61 0.00
C ARG A 12 -0.80 -6.90 1.38
N ILE A 13 -0.04 -5.95 1.90
CA ILE A 13 0.48 -6.00 3.27
C ILE A 13 -0.63 -5.51 4.19
N GLN A 14 -1.14 -6.40 5.04
CA GLN A 14 -2.10 -6.08 6.08
C GLN A 14 -1.36 -5.80 7.39
N VAL A 15 -1.84 -4.82 8.15
CA VAL A 15 -1.36 -4.54 9.50
C VAL A 15 -2.51 -4.79 10.46
N VAL A 16 -2.29 -5.68 11.42
CA VAL A 16 -3.27 -6.07 12.42
C VAL A 16 -2.73 -5.93 13.83
N LEU A 17 -3.61 -5.80 14.81
CA LEU A 17 -3.29 -5.96 16.23
C LEU A 17 -3.66 -7.36 16.69
N ILE A 18 -2.73 -8.00 17.39
CA ILE A 18 -2.94 -9.26 18.09
C ILE A 18 -2.49 -9.14 19.56
N PRO A 19 -2.96 -10.02 20.46
CA PRO A 19 -2.42 -10.13 21.82
C PRO A 19 -0.91 -10.32 21.82
N ASP A 20 -0.24 -9.86 22.88
CA ASP A 20 1.23 -9.88 22.94
C ASP A 20 1.79 -11.32 23.00
N ASP A 21 1.01 -12.21 23.60
CA ASP A 21 1.27 -13.64 23.79
C ASP A 21 0.80 -14.50 22.60
N ALA A 22 0.05 -13.93 21.64
CA ALA A 22 -0.41 -14.67 20.48
C ALA A 22 0.73 -14.87 19.45
N PRO A 23 0.81 -16.04 18.78
CA PRO A 23 1.78 -16.28 17.72
C PRO A 23 1.44 -15.46 16.45
N ASP A 24 2.45 -15.14 15.65
CA ASP A 24 2.28 -14.40 14.38
C ASP A 24 1.38 -15.11 13.37
N SER A 25 1.25 -16.44 13.46
CA SER A 25 0.33 -17.23 12.65
C SER A 25 -1.14 -16.84 12.85
N HIS A 26 -1.48 -16.16 13.96
CA HIS A 26 -2.81 -15.62 14.21
C HIS A 26 -3.05 -14.24 13.59
N ALA A 27 -2.10 -13.70 12.82
CA ALA A 27 -2.25 -12.39 12.19
C ALA A 27 -3.52 -12.27 11.31
N THR A 28 -3.97 -13.37 10.69
CA THR A 28 -5.21 -13.38 9.88
C THR A 28 -6.49 -13.19 10.72
N LEU A 29 -6.41 -13.42 12.03
CA LEU A 29 -7.51 -13.24 12.99
C LEU A 29 -7.42 -11.92 13.77
N GLY A 30 -6.37 -11.13 13.53
CA GLY A 30 -6.12 -9.88 14.25
C GLY A 30 -7.07 -8.76 13.86
N ILE A 31 -7.11 -7.71 14.68
CA ILE A 31 -7.92 -6.51 14.43
C ILE A 31 -7.21 -5.63 13.40
N PRO A 32 -7.82 -5.32 12.23
CA PRO A 32 -7.18 -4.47 11.23
C PRO A 32 -6.86 -3.06 11.75
N VAL A 33 -5.64 -2.59 11.47
CA VAL A 33 -5.18 -1.22 11.78
C VAL A 33 -4.74 -0.47 10.52
N GLY A 34 -4.32 -1.19 9.49
CA GLY A 34 -3.76 -0.65 8.25
C GLY A 34 -4.79 -0.05 7.29
N PRO A 35 -4.30 0.62 6.22
CA PRO A 35 -5.07 1.62 5.49
C PRO A 35 -6.49 1.16 5.15
N PRO A 36 -7.49 2.05 5.23
CA PRO A 36 -8.83 1.70 4.81
C PRO A 36 -8.83 1.26 3.35
N SER A 37 -9.87 0.52 2.95
CA SER A 37 -10.04 0.13 1.55
C SER A 37 -9.96 1.35 0.62
N LEU A 38 -9.10 1.25 -0.38
CA LEU A 38 -8.88 2.28 -1.40
C LEU A 38 -9.80 2.12 -2.62
N LYS A 39 -10.72 1.14 -2.59
CA LYS A 39 -11.60 0.77 -3.70
C LYS A 39 -12.40 1.95 -4.28
N THR A 40 -12.73 2.94 -3.46
CA THR A 40 -13.47 4.14 -3.89
C THR A 40 -12.68 5.03 -4.84
N LEU A 41 -11.35 4.87 -4.94
CA LEU A 41 -10.51 5.58 -5.89
C LEU A 41 -10.66 5.06 -7.32
N GLY A 42 -11.26 3.87 -7.52
CA GLY A 42 -11.46 3.29 -8.85
C GLY A 42 -10.17 2.96 -9.59
N LEU A 43 -9.08 2.70 -8.87
CA LEU A 43 -7.79 2.34 -9.45
C LEU A 43 -7.80 0.88 -9.93
N PRO A 44 -7.04 0.55 -10.98
CA PRO A 44 -6.70 -0.84 -11.29
C PRO A 44 -6.13 -1.58 -10.06
N GLU A 45 -6.48 -2.86 -9.89
CA GLU A 45 -6.17 -3.63 -8.67
C GLU A 45 -4.66 -3.70 -8.34
N ASP A 46 -3.82 -3.76 -9.38
CA ASP A 46 -2.37 -3.77 -9.25
C ASP A 46 -1.83 -2.42 -8.74
N ILE A 47 -2.38 -1.30 -9.22
CA ILE A 47 -2.05 0.05 -8.73
C ILE A 47 -2.58 0.24 -7.30
N GLU A 48 -3.81 -0.19 -7.02
CA GLU A 48 -4.41 -0.13 -5.68
C GLU A 48 -3.54 -0.89 -4.67
N THR A 49 -3.11 -2.10 -5.02
CA THR A 49 -2.26 -2.95 -4.18
C THR A 49 -0.88 -2.33 -3.97
N ARG A 50 -0.25 -1.78 -5.02
CA ARG A 50 1.00 -1.02 -4.92
C ARG A 50 0.84 0.17 -3.98
N LEU A 51 -0.22 0.97 -4.15
CA LEU A 51 -0.49 2.14 -3.31
C LEU A 51 -0.72 1.77 -1.85
N HIS A 52 -1.55 0.76 -1.58
CA HIS A 52 -1.78 0.22 -0.24
C HIS A 52 -0.47 -0.16 0.44
N ASN A 53 0.38 -0.92 -0.25
CA ASN A 53 1.69 -1.34 0.26
C ASN A 53 2.62 -0.15 0.52
N GLN A 54 2.60 0.88 -0.32
CA GLN A 54 3.38 2.11 -0.10
C GLN A 54 2.90 2.90 1.13
N LEU A 55 1.60 2.93 1.42
CA LEU A 55 1.05 3.53 2.64
C LEU A 55 1.50 2.76 3.89
N VAL A 56 1.40 1.42 3.85
CA VAL A 56 1.84 0.55 4.95
C VAL A 56 3.33 0.65 5.21
N ALA A 57 4.16 0.70 4.16
CA ALA A 57 5.61 0.86 4.28
C ALA A 57 6.00 2.17 4.97
N ARG A 58 5.17 3.21 4.86
CA ARG A 58 5.36 4.52 5.51
C ARG A 58 4.66 4.64 6.86
N ASN A 59 4.08 3.54 7.35
CA ASN A 59 3.22 3.54 8.56
C ASN A 59 2.09 4.58 8.47
N LEU A 60 1.50 4.80 7.29
CA LEU A 60 0.33 5.65 7.08
C LEU A 60 -0.93 4.80 7.21
N LEU A 61 -1.28 4.43 8.44
CA LEU A 61 -2.33 3.43 8.70
C LEU A 61 -3.68 4.10 9.01
N THR A 62 -3.65 5.29 9.61
CA THR A 62 -4.85 5.99 10.10
C THR A 62 -5.07 7.36 9.45
N ALA A 63 -6.26 7.92 9.62
CA ALA A 63 -6.56 9.29 9.18
C ALA A 63 -5.66 10.34 9.87
N ALA A 64 -5.28 10.09 11.14
CA ALA A 64 -4.37 10.98 11.88
C ALA A 64 -2.97 10.99 11.26
N ASP A 65 -2.46 9.82 10.86
CA ASP A 65 -1.17 9.69 10.16
C ASP A 65 -1.15 10.50 8.86
N VAL A 66 -2.20 10.33 8.05
CA VAL A 66 -2.37 11.03 6.77
C VAL A 66 -2.46 12.54 6.97
N LYS A 67 -3.19 13.00 7.98
CA LYS A 67 -3.34 14.43 8.28
C LYS A 67 -1.99 15.06 8.67
N ALA A 68 -1.21 14.35 9.49
CA ALA A 68 0.10 14.83 9.95
C ALA A 68 1.18 14.77 8.86
N ARG A 69 1.11 13.77 7.97
CA ARG A 69 2.16 13.45 6.99
C ARG A 69 1.63 13.43 5.55
N ARG A 70 0.93 14.50 5.17
CA ARG A 70 0.29 14.60 3.84
C ARG A 70 1.28 14.50 2.66
N SER A 71 2.51 14.99 2.83
CA SER A 71 3.59 14.83 1.86
C SER A 71 3.92 13.36 1.58
N ASP A 72 3.86 12.52 2.60
CA ASP A 72 4.19 11.10 2.49
C ASP A 72 3.13 10.33 1.71
N VAL A 73 1.86 10.77 1.78
CA VAL A 73 0.77 10.24 0.94
C VAL A 73 1.04 10.53 -0.54
N PHE A 74 1.46 11.76 -0.85
CA PHE A 74 1.82 12.12 -2.21
C PHE A 74 3.01 11.28 -2.71
N GLY A 75 4.04 11.11 -1.88
CA GLY A 75 5.17 10.24 -2.20
C GLY A 75 4.79 8.76 -2.37
N ALA A 76 3.82 8.27 -1.61
CA ALA A 76 3.28 6.90 -1.76
C ALA A 76 2.58 6.73 -3.12
N LEU A 77 1.77 7.71 -3.51
CA LEU A 77 1.09 7.72 -4.81
C LEU A 77 2.09 7.76 -5.98
N GLN A 78 3.07 8.66 -5.93
CA GLN A 78 4.11 8.74 -6.95
C GLN A 78 4.86 7.42 -7.08
N LYS A 79 5.23 6.78 -5.96
CA LYS A 79 5.96 5.51 -5.99
C LYS A 79 5.11 4.36 -6.52
N ALA A 80 3.81 4.34 -6.23
CA ALA A 80 2.89 3.34 -6.76
C ALA A 80 2.80 3.40 -8.30
N LEU A 81 2.83 4.62 -8.86
CA LEU A 81 2.71 4.88 -10.30
C LEU A 81 4.05 4.94 -11.06
N ALA A 82 5.18 4.80 -10.36
CA ALA A 82 6.50 4.93 -10.99
C ALA A 82 6.73 3.92 -12.13
N VAL A 83 6.27 2.68 -11.96
CA VAL A 83 6.35 1.63 -13.01
C VAL A 83 5.63 2.07 -14.28
N ASP A 84 4.51 2.78 -14.15
CA ASP A 84 3.74 3.25 -15.30
C ASP A 84 4.45 4.43 -15.99
N THR A 85 5.25 5.20 -15.26
CA THR A 85 6.11 6.24 -15.84
C THR A 85 7.19 5.63 -16.73
N ASP A 86 7.87 4.58 -16.26
CA ASP A 86 8.91 3.87 -17.03
C ASP A 86 8.32 3.26 -18.31
N ARG A 87 7.09 2.72 -18.23
CA ARG A 87 6.37 2.19 -19.40
C ARG A 87 6.04 3.30 -20.41
N VAL A 88 5.56 4.45 -19.94
CA VAL A 88 5.31 5.60 -20.82
C VAL A 88 6.59 6.04 -21.51
N VAL A 89 7.70 6.21 -20.79
CA VAL A 89 9.00 6.59 -21.38
C VAL A 89 9.43 5.58 -22.44
N THR A 90 9.27 4.28 -22.17
CA THR A 90 9.57 3.21 -23.13
C THR A 90 8.75 3.35 -24.41
N CYS A 91 7.43 3.55 -24.29
CA CYS A 91 6.57 3.77 -25.46
C CYS A 91 6.99 4.97 -26.32
N TYR A 92 7.41 6.08 -25.69
CA TYR A 92 7.88 7.26 -26.43
C TYR A 92 9.23 7.00 -27.13
N ASN A 93 10.14 6.26 -26.50
CA ASN A 93 11.43 5.92 -27.09
C ASN A 93 11.29 4.94 -28.26
N GLU A 94 10.35 4.01 -28.19
CA GLU A 94 10.06 3.06 -29.28
C GLU A 94 9.35 3.76 -30.44
N GLY A 95 8.37 4.62 -30.15
CA GLY A 95 7.63 5.38 -31.18
C GLY A 95 8.47 6.42 -31.91
N ALA A 96 9.52 6.98 -31.28
CA ALA A 96 10.43 7.93 -31.91
C ALA A 96 11.41 7.30 -32.92
N ASN A 97 11.51 5.96 -32.96
CA ASN A 97 12.37 5.21 -33.88
C ASN A 97 11.62 4.66 -35.11
N THR A 98 10.37 5.10 -35.36
CA THR A 98 9.55 4.73 -36.51
C THR A 98 9.28 5.94 -37.39
#